data_AF-A0A7X9R655-F1
#
_entry.id   AF-A0A7X9R655-F1
#
_cell.length_a   1.000
_cell.length_b   1.000
_cell.length_c   1.000
_cell.angle_alpha   90.00
_cell.angle_beta   90.00
_cell.angle_gamma   90.00
#
_symmetry.space_group_name_H-M   'P 1'
#
loop_
_entity.id
_entity.type
_entity.pdbx_description
1 polymer ?
#
loop_
_entity_poly.entity_id
_entity_poly.type
_entity_poly.pdbx_seq_one_letter_code
_entity_poly.pdbx_strand_id
1 'polypeptide(L)'
;MGNFNSDLKAEEELGKYLDKYFYTRYKQLKNVVRINDGNEQYSGIDVKARLKEENIFIDEKGYLSINMVGSTFALELSYLKEKKRKNGWLFDKSKITTHYLFCWNKRNDNIKHQDVKEKDFHYIIAMLVDREKLLRYLQDTYQINKITAASKVEEILENDKSGSLDTLNEETKSKYFFSTHLSEEPINIVMNKKELESICESYFLVKRTELKAL
;
A
#
# COMPACT_ATOMS: atom_id res chain seq x y z
N MET A 1 -5.05 18.39 12.32
CA MET A 1 -5.93 18.28 11.13
C MET A 1 -5.15 17.51 10.08
N GLY A 2 -5.60 16.31 9.72
CA GLY A 2 -4.98 15.52 8.65
C GLY A 2 -5.11 16.27 7.33
N ASN A 3 -3.99 16.53 6.67
CA ASN A 3 -3.97 17.21 5.38
C ASN A 3 -4.26 16.17 4.29
N PHE A 4 -5.52 15.76 4.16
CA PHE A 4 -5.97 14.89 3.05
C PHE A 4 -5.46 15.39 1.69
N ASN A 5 -5.48 16.73 1.48
CA ASN A 5 -4.94 17.37 0.28
C ASN A 5 -3.40 17.29 0.14
N SER A 6 -2.64 17.11 1.22
CA SER A 6 -1.19 16.91 1.13
C SER A 6 -0.83 15.49 0.78
N ASP A 7 -1.56 14.53 1.35
CA ASP A 7 -1.30 13.11 1.15
C ASP A 7 -1.61 12.76 -0.32
N LEU A 8 -2.71 13.27 -0.86
CA LEU A 8 -3.04 13.19 -2.29
C LEU A 8 -1.95 13.78 -3.20
N LYS A 9 -1.33 14.90 -2.82
CA LYS A 9 -0.25 15.52 -3.63
C LYS A 9 1.00 14.66 -3.65
N ALA A 10 1.40 14.10 -2.51
CA ALA A 10 2.59 13.27 -2.43
C ALA A 10 2.41 11.96 -3.23
N GLU A 11 1.20 11.38 -3.20
CA GLU A 11 0.81 10.24 -4.02
C GLU A 11 0.84 10.57 -5.52
N GLU A 12 0.30 11.73 -5.92
CA GLU A 12 0.37 12.18 -7.32
C GLU A 12 1.82 12.30 -7.81
N GLU A 13 2.71 12.85 -6.97
CA GLU A 13 4.14 13.00 -7.30
C GLU A 13 4.88 11.66 -7.33
N LEU A 14 4.46 10.68 -6.50
CA LEU A 14 4.93 9.29 -6.60
C LEU A 14 4.49 8.68 -7.94
N GLY A 15 3.23 8.84 -8.34
CA GLY A 15 2.72 8.36 -9.62
C GLY A 15 3.51 8.91 -10.81
N LYS A 16 3.81 10.22 -10.81
CA LYS A 16 4.69 10.85 -11.83
C LYS A 16 6.07 10.19 -11.91
N TYR A 17 6.67 9.87 -10.76
CA TYR A 17 7.95 9.19 -10.70
C TYR A 17 7.86 7.77 -11.29
N LEU A 18 6.83 7.02 -10.91
CA LEU A 18 6.60 5.65 -11.37
C LEU A 18 6.31 5.59 -12.87
N ASP A 19 5.49 6.49 -13.40
CA ASP A 19 5.22 6.61 -14.83
C ASP A 19 6.52 6.77 -15.63
N LYS A 20 7.39 7.67 -15.16
CA LYS A 20 8.62 8.02 -15.87
C LYS A 20 9.69 6.94 -15.77
N TYR A 21 9.80 6.25 -14.63
CA TYR A 21 10.97 5.42 -14.32
C TYR A 21 10.68 3.95 -14.05
N PHE A 22 9.47 3.58 -13.62
CA PHE A 22 9.07 2.20 -13.40
C PHE A 22 8.34 1.64 -14.63
N TYR A 23 7.17 2.20 -14.97
CA TYR A 23 6.29 1.64 -15.99
C TYR A 23 6.86 1.68 -17.41
N THR A 24 7.61 2.72 -17.77
CA THR A 24 8.30 2.79 -19.08
C THR A 24 9.41 1.74 -19.24
N ARG A 25 9.93 1.22 -18.12
CA ARG A 25 11.09 0.32 -18.09
C ARG A 25 10.73 -1.13 -17.81
N TYR A 26 9.66 -1.40 -17.05
CA TYR A 26 9.27 -2.75 -16.72
C TYR A 26 8.62 -3.46 -17.92
N LYS A 27 9.43 -4.16 -18.72
CA LYS A 27 9.03 -4.71 -20.04
C LYS A 27 7.95 -5.80 -19.99
N GLN A 28 7.70 -6.40 -18.84
CA GLN A 28 6.63 -7.39 -18.70
C GLN A 28 5.25 -6.72 -18.58
N LEU A 29 5.18 -5.46 -18.15
CA LEU A 29 3.95 -4.67 -18.19
C LEU A 29 3.79 -4.06 -19.58
N LYS A 30 2.67 -4.36 -20.21
CA LYS A 30 2.28 -3.79 -21.50
C LYS A 30 1.01 -2.97 -21.36
N ASN A 31 0.75 -2.11 -22.36
CA ASN A 31 -0.47 -1.30 -22.43
C ASN A 31 -0.74 -0.52 -21.15
N VAL A 32 0.31 0.07 -20.56
CA VAL A 32 0.20 0.81 -19.30
C VAL A 32 -0.57 2.10 -19.52
N VAL A 33 -1.65 2.29 -18.78
CA VAL A 33 -2.52 3.47 -18.84
C VAL A 33 -2.81 3.94 -17.41
N ARG A 34 -2.40 5.16 -17.08
CA ARG A 34 -2.79 5.81 -15.81
C ARG A 34 -4.24 6.27 -15.87
N ILE A 35 -4.95 6.06 -14.78
CA ILE A 35 -6.35 6.40 -14.61
C ILE A 35 -6.46 7.71 -13.84
N ASN A 36 -7.03 8.71 -14.50
CA ASN A 36 -7.32 10.03 -13.93
C ASN A 36 -8.84 10.27 -13.75
N ASP A 37 -9.68 9.29 -14.13
CA ASP A 37 -11.12 9.35 -13.95
C ASP A 37 -11.45 9.07 -12.48
N GLY A 38 -12.14 10.03 -11.83
CA GLY A 38 -12.51 9.93 -10.43
C GLY A 38 -13.31 8.67 -10.08
N ASN A 39 -14.19 8.20 -10.97
CA ASN A 39 -15.01 7.01 -10.71
C ASN A 39 -14.18 5.72 -10.64
N GLU A 40 -13.18 5.58 -11.50
CA GLU A 40 -12.30 4.41 -11.49
C GLU A 40 -11.25 4.49 -10.35
N GLN A 41 -10.80 5.70 -9.99
CA GLN A 41 -9.98 5.91 -8.80
C GLN A 41 -10.74 5.52 -7.52
N TYR A 42 -12.04 5.79 -7.43
CA TYR A 42 -12.88 5.30 -6.31
C TYR A 42 -12.91 3.77 -6.22
N SER A 43 -12.72 3.06 -7.34
CA SER A 43 -12.60 1.59 -7.37
C SER A 43 -11.21 1.07 -7.00
N GLY A 44 -10.28 1.96 -6.62
CA GLY A 44 -8.92 1.60 -6.18
C GLY A 44 -7.97 1.28 -7.32
N ILE A 45 -8.01 2.03 -8.42
CA ILE A 45 -7.13 1.82 -9.56
C ILE A 45 -6.41 3.12 -9.89
N ASP A 46 -5.09 3.06 -9.88
CA ASP A 46 -4.22 4.12 -10.39
C ASP A 46 -3.76 3.82 -11.82
N VAL A 47 -3.52 2.53 -12.12
CA VAL A 47 -2.95 2.10 -13.40
C VAL A 47 -3.62 0.83 -13.91
N LYS A 48 -4.01 0.83 -15.19
CA LYS A 48 -4.35 -0.38 -15.96
C LYS A 48 -3.13 -0.82 -16.74
N ALA A 49 -2.85 -2.12 -16.75
CA ALA A 49 -1.77 -2.69 -17.54
C ALA A 49 -2.10 -4.12 -17.94
N ARG A 50 -1.21 -4.73 -18.72
CA ARG A 50 -1.26 -6.15 -19.08
C ARG A 50 0.00 -6.86 -18.59
N LEU A 51 -0.15 -7.95 -17.85
CA LEU A 51 0.93 -8.80 -17.35
C LEU A 51 0.66 -10.25 -17.77
N LYS A 52 1.62 -10.92 -18.42
CA LYS A 52 1.50 -12.33 -18.86
C LYS A 52 0.18 -12.61 -19.61
N GLU A 53 -0.21 -11.71 -20.51
CA GLU A 53 -1.46 -11.73 -21.29
C GLU A 53 -2.76 -11.39 -20.55
N GLU A 54 -2.73 -11.18 -19.23
CA GLU A 54 -3.90 -10.82 -18.42
C GLU A 54 -3.97 -9.31 -18.18
N ASN A 55 -5.19 -8.76 -18.17
CA ASN A 55 -5.39 -7.36 -17.76
C ASN A 55 -5.29 -7.29 -16.23
N ILE A 56 -4.45 -6.38 -15.76
CA ILE A 56 -4.29 -6.10 -14.33
C ILE A 56 -4.68 -4.67 -14.01
N PHE A 57 -5.33 -4.52 -12.86
CA PHE A 57 -5.70 -3.26 -12.24
C PHE A 57 -4.81 -3.05 -11.02
N ILE A 58 -3.94 -2.04 -11.10
CA ILE A 58 -2.90 -1.74 -10.13
C ILE A 58 -3.33 -0.55 -9.26
N ASP A 59 -3.23 -0.74 -7.95
CA ASP A 59 -3.36 0.28 -6.92
C ASP A 59 -1.98 0.58 -6.34
N GLU A 60 -1.51 1.81 -6.50
CA GLU A 60 -0.22 2.29 -6.01
C GLU A 60 -0.34 2.60 -4.52
N LYS A 61 0.38 1.85 -3.68
CA LYS A 61 0.40 2.07 -2.24
C LYS A 61 1.76 2.63 -1.85
N GLY A 62 1.82 3.93 -1.53
CA GLY A 62 3.06 4.60 -1.14
C GLY A 62 3.24 4.72 0.38
N TYR A 63 4.35 4.24 0.93
CA TYR A 63 4.74 4.52 2.31
C TYR A 63 5.48 5.85 2.41
N LEU A 64 4.73 6.94 2.18
CA LEU A 64 5.28 8.28 1.98
C LEU A 64 5.43 9.11 3.27
N SER A 65 4.96 8.64 4.42
CA SER A 65 5.05 9.42 5.67
C SER A 65 6.48 9.56 6.18
N ILE A 66 7.38 8.64 5.79
CA ILE A 66 8.81 8.69 6.11
C ILE A 66 9.67 8.99 4.88
N ASN A 67 10.82 9.63 5.09
CA ASN A 67 11.76 10.02 4.02
C ASN A 67 12.80 8.93 3.69
N MET A 68 12.74 7.78 4.36
CA MET A 68 13.66 6.66 4.21
C MET A 68 12.91 5.33 4.00
N VAL A 69 13.63 4.32 3.51
CA VAL A 69 13.07 3.00 3.26
C VAL A 69 12.64 2.34 4.57
N GLY A 70 11.34 2.16 4.74
CA GLY A 70 10.77 1.35 5.82
C GLY A 70 10.95 -0.16 5.60
N SER A 71 10.76 -0.93 6.67
CA SER A 71 10.76 -2.41 6.64
C SER A 71 9.37 -3.01 6.67
N THR A 72 8.31 -2.19 6.71
CA THR A 72 6.92 -2.62 6.84
C THR A 72 6.00 -1.85 5.91
N PHE A 73 4.78 -2.37 5.72
CA PHE A 73 3.68 -1.69 5.06
C PHE A 73 2.39 -1.88 5.88
N ALA A 74 1.52 -0.88 5.92
CA ALA A 74 0.21 -0.99 6.59
C ALA A 74 -0.85 -1.48 5.59
N LEU A 75 -1.51 -2.59 5.93
CA LEU A 75 -2.65 -3.14 5.21
C LEU A 75 -3.92 -2.81 5.99
N GLU A 76 -4.77 -1.95 5.44
CA GLU A 76 -5.90 -1.38 6.19
C GLU A 76 -7.07 -2.35 6.29
N LEU A 77 -7.49 -2.62 7.53
CA LEU A 77 -8.65 -3.45 7.85
C LEU A 77 -9.90 -2.61 8.03
N SER A 78 -9.78 -1.45 8.70
CA SER A 78 -10.87 -0.52 8.91
C SER A 78 -10.38 0.89 9.23
N TYR A 79 -11.25 1.87 9.01
CA TYR A 79 -11.00 3.27 9.32
C TYR A 79 -12.30 3.97 9.71
N LEU A 80 -12.19 5.10 10.40
CA LEU A 80 -13.28 5.97 10.82
C LEU A 80 -13.47 7.07 9.78
N LYS A 81 -14.69 7.20 9.26
CA LYS A 81 -15.07 8.30 8.38
C LYS A 81 -16.46 8.79 8.75
N GLU A 82 -16.60 10.10 8.97
CA GLU A 82 -17.87 10.72 9.35
C GLU A 82 -18.51 10.02 10.56
N LYS A 83 -17.69 9.69 11.58
CA LYS A 83 -18.08 8.96 12.80
C LYS A 83 -18.61 7.54 12.58
N LYS A 84 -18.44 6.97 11.39
CA LYS A 84 -18.80 5.58 11.07
C LYS A 84 -17.55 4.80 10.72
N ARG A 85 -17.36 3.65 11.36
CA ARG A 85 -16.31 2.70 10.99
C ARG A 85 -16.64 2.10 9.62
N LYS A 86 -15.68 2.09 8.72
CA LYS A 86 -15.76 1.55 7.36
C LYS A 86 -14.72 0.45 7.19
N ASN A 87 -14.98 -0.47 6.27
CA ASN A 87 -13.99 -1.49 5.88
C ASN A 87 -12.83 -0.81 5.18
N GLY A 88 -11.62 -1.22 5.54
CA GLY A 88 -10.40 -0.82 4.85
C GLY A 88 -10.24 -1.52 3.52
N TRP A 89 -9.35 -0.98 2.69
CA TRP A 89 -9.20 -1.40 1.29
C TRP A 89 -8.84 -2.88 1.10
N LEU A 90 -8.18 -3.53 2.07
CA LEU A 90 -7.69 -4.90 1.92
C LEU A 90 -8.82 -5.90 1.59
N PHE A 91 -9.92 -5.83 2.35
CA PHE A 91 -11.09 -6.72 2.24
C PHE A 91 -12.33 -6.05 1.64
N ASP A 92 -12.19 -4.84 1.10
CA ASP A 92 -13.28 -4.12 0.45
C ASP A 92 -13.61 -4.75 -0.92
N LYS A 93 -14.86 -5.21 -1.06
CA LYS A 93 -15.37 -5.86 -2.27
C LYS A 93 -15.69 -4.88 -3.39
N SER A 94 -15.81 -3.58 -3.07
CA SER A 94 -16.02 -2.55 -4.08
C SER A 94 -14.76 -2.24 -4.88
N LYS A 95 -13.59 -2.66 -4.38
CA LYS A 95 -12.30 -2.50 -5.04
C LYS A 95 -12.10 -3.60 -6.06
N ILE A 96 -11.91 -3.21 -7.32
CA ILE A 96 -11.62 -4.14 -8.42
C ILE A 96 -10.10 -4.32 -8.64
N THR A 97 -9.29 -3.73 -7.76
CA THR A 97 -7.84 -3.93 -7.70
C THR A 97 -7.49 -5.40 -7.72
N THR A 98 -6.61 -5.76 -8.65
CA THR A 98 -6.02 -7.10 -8.77
C THR A 98 -4.62 -7.15 -8.20
N HIS A 99 -3.90 -6.03 -8.24
CA HIS A 99 -2.50 -5.94 -7.84
C HIS A 99 -2.27 -4.68 -7.01
N TYR A 100 -1.45 -4.80 -5.97
CA TYR A 100 -0.91 -3.66 -5.24
C TYR A 100 0.53 -3.42 -5.69
N LEU A 101 0.87 -2.16 -5.95
CA LEU A 101 2.27 -1.75 -6.10
C LEU A 101 2.73 -1.07 -4.80
N PHE A 102 3.27 -1.86 -3.87
CA PHE A 102 3.81 -1.33 -2.62
C PHE A 102 5.11 -0.59 -2.87
N CYS A 103 5.16 0.67 -2.46
CA CYS A 103 6.24 1.60 -2.76
C CYS A 103 6.85 2.16 -1.47
N TRP A 104 8.14 1.93 -1.25
CA TRP A 104 8.93 2.56 -0.19
C TRP A 104 9.88 3.58 -0.81
N ASN A 105 9.91 4.81 -0.30
CA ASN A 105 10.74 5.86 -0.86
C ASN A 105 12.00 6.15 -0.04
N LYS A 106 13.10 6.48 -0.74
CA LYS A 106 14.14 7.36 -0.20
C LYS A 106 14.06 8.71 -0.91
N ARG A 107 13.90 9.77 -0.14
CA ARG A 107 13.81 11.15 -0.66
C ARG A 107 14.65 12.12 0.17
N ASN A 108 14.68 13.37 -0.25
CA ASN A 108 15.31 14.48 0.47
C ASN A 108 14.78 14.59 1.91
N ASP A 109 15.70 14.58 2.88
CA ASP A 109 15.33 14.50 4.30
C ASP A 109 14.75 15.82 4.84
N ASN A 110 15.03 16.94 4.17
CA ASN A 110 14.56 18.29 4.50
C ASN A 110 13.21 18.66 3.87
N ILE A 111 12.64 17.81 3.02
CA ILE A 111 11.36 18.07 2.35
C ILE A 111 10.23 17.43 3.15
N LYS A 112 9.31 18.28 3.63
CA LYS A 112 8.10 17.82 4.31
C LYS A 112 7.23 17.03 3.35
N HIS A 113 6.50 16.05 3.87
CA HIS A 113 5.62 15.17 3.09
C HIS A 113 4.70 15.96 2.13
N GLN A 114 4.08 17.04 2.62
CA GLN A 114 3.17 17.88 1.86
C GLN A 114 3.80 18.68 0.70
N ASP A 115 5.12 18.83 0.70
CA ASP A 115 5.87 19.64 -0.27
C ASP A 115 6.68 18.76 -1.23
N VAL A 116 6.59 17.43 -1.08
CA VAL A 116 7.30 16.46 -1.93
C VAL A 116 6.98 16.71 -3.39
N LYS A 117 8.02 16.65 -4.23
CA LYS A 117 7.93 16.61 -5.69
C LYS A 117 8.60 15.38 -6.24
N GLU A 118 8.25 15.00 -7.47
CA GLU A 118 8.86 13.91 -8.22
C GLU A 118 10.40 13.97 -8.15
N LYS A 119 10.96 15.18 -8.29
CA LYS A 119 12.40 15.44 -8.26
C LYS A 119 13.09 15.06 -6.94
N ASP A 120 12.35 15.04 -5.83
CA ASP A 120 12.89 14.79 -4.49
C ASP A 120 13.09 13.31 -4.19
N PHE A 121 12.48 12.41 -4.97
CA PHE A 121 12.74 10.98 -4.86
C PHE A 121 14.11 10.64 -5.43
N HIS A 122 14.97 10.08 -4.56
CA HIS A 122 16.24 9.49 -4.96
C HIS A 122 15.99 8.14 -5.63
N TYR A 123 15.20 7.30 -4.97
CA TYR A 123 14.76 6.01 -5.47
C TYR A 123 13.49 5.53 -4.77
N ILE A 124 12.78 4.62 -5.43
CA ILE A 124 11.63 3.89 -4.89
C ILE A 124 11.97 2.40 -4.91
N ILE A 125 11.67 1.70 -3.82
CA ILE A 125 11.59 0.24 -3.78
C ILE A 125 10.13 -0.10 -4.08
N ALA A 126 9.89 -0.84 -5.15
CA ALA A 126 8.56 -1.18 -5.65
C ALA A 126 8.38 -2.71 -5.67
N MET A 127 7.30 -3.19 -5.04
CA MET A 127 6.86 -4.59 -5.09
C MET A 127 5.47 -4.69 -5.70
N LEU A 128 5.36 -5.41 -6.81
CA LEU A 128 4.06 -5.73 -7.41
C LEU A 128 3.56 -7.03 -6.79
N VAL A 129 2.44 -6.97 -6.07
CA VAL A 129 1.86 -8.11 -5.34
C VAL A 129 0.44 -8.35 -5.83
N ASP A 130 0.16 -9.59 -6.23
CA ASP A 130 -1.19 -10.04 -6.57
C ASP A 130 -2.06 -10.06 -5.30
N ARG A 131 -3.26 -9.46 -5.38
CA ARG A 131 -4.17 -9.33 -4.24
C ARG A 131 -4.64 -10.69 -3.74
N GLU A 132 -4.95 -11.63 -4.62
CA GLU A 132 -5.41 -12.97 -4.20
C GLU A 132 -4.29 -13.76 -3.54
N LYS A 133 -3.04 -13.61 -3.98
CA LYS A 133 -1.87 -14.19 -3.31
C LYS A 133 -1.66 -13.61 -1.92
N LEU A 134 -1.81 -12.29 -1.77
CA LEU A 134 -1.75 -11.65 -0.45
C LEU A 134 -2.86 -12.16 0.48
N LEU A 135 -4.10 -12.21 0.01
CA LEU A 135 -5.23 -12.69 0.82
C LEU A 135 -5.09 -14.17 1.18
N ARG A 136 -4.62 -15.01 0.25
CA ARG A 136 -4.31 -16.42 0.53
C ARG A 136 -3.18 -16.56 1.55
N TYR A 137 -2.11 -15.79 1.41
CA TYR A 137 -1.01 -15.79 2.37
C TYR A 137 -1.49 -15.46 3.79
N LEU A 138 -2.30 -14.42 3.93
CA LEU A 138 -2.88 -14.03 5.23
C LEU A 138 -3.79 -15.12 5.81
N GLN A 139 -4.58 -15.78 4.97
CA GLN A 139 -5.46 -16.88 5.39
C GLN A 139 -4.65 -18.11 5.80
N ASP A 140 -3.70 -18.55 4.98
CA ASP A 140 -2.98 -19.80 5.19
C ASP A 140 -1.96 -19.68 6.33
N THR A 141 -1.34 -18.50 6.49
CA THR A 141 -0.30 -18.27 7.50
C THR A 141 -0.89 -17.85 8.85
N TYR A 142 -1.92 -16.99 8.83
CA TYR A 142 -2.43 -16.34 10.05
C TYR A 142 -3.92 -16.59 10.32
N GLN A 143 -4.61 -17.38 9.48
CA GLN A 143 -6.06 -17.59 9.56
C GLN A 143 -6.85 -16.27 9.43
N ILE A 144 -6.28 -15.29 8.72
CA ILE A 144 -6.89 -13.98 8.49
C ILE A 144 -7.61 -13.99 7.15
N ASN A 145 -8.94 -13.89 7.21
CA ASN A 145 -9.82 -13.60 6.09
C ASN A 145 -10.76 -12.46 6.47
N LYS A 146 -11.69 -12.13 5.57
CA LYS A 146 -12.65 -11.05 5.78
C LYS A 146 -13.45 -11.19 7.08
N ILE A 147 -13.86 -12.41 7.46
CA ILE A 147 -14.68 -12.67 8.64
C ILE A 147 -13.82 -12.51 9.89
N THR A 148 -12.68 -13.20 9.96
CA THR A 148 -11.79 -13.14 11.13
C THR A 148 -11.18 -11.76 11.32
N ALA A 149 -10.90 -11.03 10.24
CA ALA A 149 -10.46 -9.63 10.30
C ALA A 149 -11.55 -8.71 10.85
N ALA A 150 -12.82 -8.90 10.48
CA ALA A 150 -13.93 -8.10 11.01
C ALA A 150 -14.12 -8.36 12.52
N SER A 151 -14.12 -9.63 12.94
CA SER A 151 -14.18 -9.99 14.37
C SER A 151 -13.00 -9.43 15.16
N LYS A 152 -11.79 -9.45 14.61
CA LYS A 152 -10.62 -8.85 15.25
C LYS A 152 -10.74 -7.33 15.36
N VAL A 153 -11.32 -6.64 14.37
CA VAL A 153 -11.60 -5.20 14.45
C VAL A 153 -12.57 -4.89 15.60
N GLU A 154 -13.65 -5.66 15.74
CA GLU A 154 -14.61 -5.52 16.84
C GLU A 154 -13.93 -5.73 18.19
N GLU A 155 -13.16 -6.81 18.34
CA GLU A 155 -12.38 -7.12 19.55
C GLU A 155 -11.44 -5.98 19.94
N ILE A 156 -10.72 -5.38 18.98
CA ILE A 156 -9.79 -4.28 19.24
C ILE A 156 -10.54 -3.04 19.76
N LEU A 157 -11.69 -2.74 19.16
CA LEU A 157 -12.50 -1.58 19.54
C LEU A 157 -13.16 -1.75 20.92
N GLU A 158 -13.61 -2.95 21.25
CA GLU A 158 -14.21 -3.26 22.56
C GLU A 158 -13.20 -3.18 23.70
N ASN A 159 -11.95 -3.57 23.45
CA ASN A 159 -10.90 -3.58 24.45
C ASN A 159 -10.24 -2.19 24.68
N ASP A 160 -10.55 -1.19 23.85
CA ASP A 160 -9.98 0.17 23.87
C ASP A 160 -8.44 0.20 23.91
N LYS A 161 -7.79 -0.83 23.36
CA LYS A 161 -6.33 -0.94 23.29
C LYS A 161 -5.82 -0.37 21.98
N SER A 162 -4.91 0.59 22.05
CA SER A 162 -4.30 1.24 20.88
C SER A 162 -2.79 0.97 20.76
N GLY A 163 -2.23 1.30 19.60
CA GLY A 163 -0.82 1.09 19.29
C GLY A 163 -0.53 -0.32 18.78
N SER A 164 0.60 -0.90 19.22
CA SER A 164 1.03 -2.24 18.85
C SER A 164 0.19 -3.28 19.58
N LEU A 165 -0.50 -4.15 18.84
CA LEU A 165 -1.36 -5.20 19.38
C LEU A 165 -0.71 -6.56 19.12
N ASP A 166 -1.52 -7.59 18.85
CA ASP A 166 -1.05 -8.97 18.70
C ASP A 166 0.01 -9.09 17.61
N THR A 167 1.13 -9.73 17.96
CA THR A 167 2.18 -10.14 17.03
C THR A 167 1.69 -11.33 16.22
N LEU A 168 1.67 -11.18 14.90
CA LEU A 168 1.34 -12.26 13.96
C LEU A 168 2.52 -13.20 13.74
N ASN A 169 3.74 -12.67 13.75
CA ASN A 169 4.96 -13.43 13.50
C ASN A 169 6.12 -12.89 14.32
N GLU A 170 6.77 -13.77 15.09
CA GLU A 170 7.84 -13.41 16.02
C GLU A 170 9.16 -13.04 15.34
N GLU A 171 9.44 -13.55 14.14
CA GLU A 171 10.68 -13.22 13.42
C GLU A 171 10.54 -11.89 12.69
N THR A 172 9.46 -11.72 11.95
CA THR A 172 9.23 -10.55 11.10
C THR A 172 8.63 -9.38 11.86
N LYS A 173 8.07 -9.63 13.05
CA LYS A 173 7.35 -8.68 13.91
C LYS A 173 6.13 -8.06 13.23
N SER A 174 5.56 -8.74 12.23
CA SER A 174 4.26 -8.38 11.67
C SER A 174 3.19 -8.47 12.75
N LYS A 175 2.21 -7.57 12.72
CA LYS A 175 1.28 -7.38 13.83
C LYS A 175 0.03 -6.60 13.45
N TYR A 176 -0.98 -6.62 14.31
CA TYR A 176 -2.04 -5.63 14.28
C TYR A 176 -1.60 -4.29 14.89
N PHE A 177 -2.13 -3.20 14.37
CA PHE A 177 -1.86 -1.86 14.88
C PHE A 177 -3.09 -0.97 14.81
N PHE A 178 -3.40 -0.26 15.90
CA PHE A 178 -4.52 0.68 15.97
C PHE A 178 -4.02 2.12 16.24
N SER A 179 -4.25 3.02 15.29
CA SER A 179 -3.73 4.39 15.33
C SER A 179 -4.77 5.41 15.80
N THR A 180 -5.01 5.55 17.10
CA THR A 180 -6.02 6.49 17.65
C THR A 180 -5.67 7.97 17.53
N HIS A 181 -4.41 8.31 17.24
CA HIS A 181 -3.96 9.69 17.08
C HIS A 181 -4.30 10.30 15.71
N LEU A 182 -4.73 9.47 14.75
CA LEU A 182 -5.15 9.90 13.42
C LEU A 182 -6.66 10.12 13.40
N SER A 183 -7.15 11.08 12.61
CA SER A 183 -8.59 11.36 12.49
C SER A 183 -9.39 10.16 11.97
N GLU A 184 -8.75 9.33 11.15
CA GLU A 184 -9.35 8.12 10.59
C GLU A 184 -9.21 6.92 11.52
N GLU A 185 -8.50 7.02 12.65
CA GLU A 185 -8.30 5.94 13.60
C GLU A 185 -8.12 4.55 12.94
N PRO A 186 -7.18 4.37 11.99
CA PRO A 186 -7.15 3.15 11.20
C PRO A 186 -6.66 1.97 12.03
N ILE A 187 -7.27 0.81 11.78
CA ILE A 187 -6.80 -0.49 12.25
C ILE A 187 -6.17 -1.21 11.06
N ASN A 188 -4.91 -1.60 11.22
CA ASN A 188 -4.09 -2.16 10.15
C ASN A 188 -3.46 -3.49 10.56
N ILE A 189 -3.11 -4.30 9.57
CA ILE A 189 -2.00 -5.25 9.67
C ILE A 189 -0.74 -4.50 9.24
N VAL A 190 0.21 -4.31 10.15
CA VAL A 190 1.54 -3.81 9.80
C VAL A 190 2.39 -5.02 9.42
N MET A 191 2.55 -5.23 8.12
CA MET A 191 3.20 -6.40 7.53
C MET A 191 4.66 -6.09 7.19
N ASN A 192 5.56 -7.00 7.50
CA ASN A 192 6.97 -6.87 7.15
C ASN A 192 7.19 -7.05 5.64
N LYS A 193 8.08 -6.24 5.08
CA LYS A 193 8.46 -6.28 3.67
C LYS A 193 8.97 -7.66 3.23
N LYS A 194 9.68 -8.40 4.09
CA LYS A 194 10.18 -9.75 3.76
C LYS A 194 9.05 -10.74 3.46
N GLU A 195 7.91 -10.59 4.14
CA GLU A 195 6.75 -11.45 3.86
C GLU A 195 6.12 -11.10 2.52
N LEU A 196 5.97 -9.81 2.22
CA LEU A 196 5.50 -9.34 0.91
C LEU A 196 6.44 -9.77 -0.23
N GLU A 197 7.75 -9.75 0.01
CA GLU A 197 8.77 -10.23 -0.92
C GLU A 197 8.53 -11.69 -1.32
N SER A 198 8.18 -12.54 -0.35
CA SER A 198 7.95 -13.97 -0.57
C SER A 198 6.76 -14.29 -1.49
N ILE A 199 5.84 -13.33 -1.69
CA ILE A 199 4.61 -13.50 -2.47
C ILE A 199 4.50 -12.55 -3.67
N CYS A 200 5.49 -11.69 -3.90
CA CYS A 200 5.44 -10.68 -4.97
C CYS A 200 5.66 -11.31 -6.35
N GLU A 201 5.05 -10.71 -7.38
CA GLU A 201 5.31 -11.03 -8.79
C GLU A 201 6.63 -10.42 -9.27
N SER A 202 6.98 -9.26 -8.71
CA SER A 202 8.23 -8.59 -9.03
C SER A 202 8.66 -7.63 -7.94
N TYR A 203 9.98 -7.46 -7.81
CA TYR A 203 10.62 -6.63 -6.81
C TYR A 203 11.74 -5.81 -7.44
N PHE A 204 11.64 -4.48 -7.35
CA PHE A 204 12.56 -3.58 -8.03
C PHE A 204 13.03 -2.42 -7.16
N LEU A 205 14.27 -2.01 -7.41
CA LEU A 205 14.80 -0.69 -7.11
C LEU A 205 14.64 0.22 -8.34
N VAL A 206 13.80 1.22 -8.22
CA VAL A 206 13.49 2.22 -9.25
C VAL A 206 14.34 3.46 -9.00
N LYS A 207 15.28 3.74 -9.91
CA LYS A 207 16.08 4.98 -9.92
C LYS A 207 15.80 5.77 -11.20
N ARG A 208 16.21 7.04 -11.22
CA ARG A 208 16.16 7.85 -12.46
C ARG A 208 17.01 7.26 -13.58
N THR A 209 18.09 6.56 -13.28
CA THR A 209 19.05 6.03 -14.26
C THR A 209 18.78 4.58 -14.64
N GLU A 210 18.12 3.81 -13.79
CA GLU A 210 17.95 2.37 -13.98
C GLU A 210 16.68 1.83 -13.29
N LEU A 211 16.22 0.68 -13.76
CA LEU A 211 15.27 -0.18 -13.06
C LEU A 211 16.00 -1.50 -12.76
N LYS A 212 16.32 -1.75 -11.49
CA LYS A 212 17.12 -2.90 -11.07
C LYS A 212 16.26 -3.90 -10.29
N ALA A 213 16.22 -5.15 -10.72
CA ALA A 213 15.60 -6.22 -9.95
C ALA A 213 16.36 -6.45 -8.64
N LEU A 214 15.63 -6.72 -7.56
CA LEU A 214 16.17 -7.00 -6.23
C LEU A 214 16.06 -8.48 -5.88
#